data_AF-A0A2V6LVY5-F1
#
_entry.id   AF-A0A2V6LVY5-F1
#
_cell.length_a   1.000
_cell.length_b   1.000
_cell.length_c   1.000
_cell.angle_alpha   90.00
_cell.angle_beta   90.00
_cell.angle_gamma   90.00
#
_symmetry.space_group_name_H-M   'P 1'
#
loop_
_entity.id
_entity.type
_entity.pdbx_description
1 polymer ?
#
loop_
_entity_poly.entity_id
_entity_poly.type
_entity_poly.pdbx_seq_one_letter_code
_entity_poly.pdbx_strand_id
1 'polypeptide(L)' 'MLPEHLTLPYDWTHHLAADTNRIRKDLAYQETVPVEEALRRTVAWERAHPPKQIDSSRFDYAAEDSVYAKNAA' A
#
# COMPACT_ATOMS: atom_id res chain seq x y z
N MET A 1 -17.34 -12.47 2.48
CA MET A 1 -16.53 -12.95 1.35
C MET A 1 -16.07 -11.74 0.55
N LEU A 2 -14.81 -11.69 0.10
CA LEU A 2 -14.30 -10.58 -0.73
C LEU A 2 -14.94 -10.61 -2.14
N PRO A 3 -15.09 -9.45 -2.81
CA PRO A 3 -15.52 -9.39 -4.22
C PRO A 3 -14.52 -10.10 -5.16
N GLU A 4 -15.01 -10.67 -6.26
CA GLU A 4 -14.19 -11.45 -7.20
C GLU A 4 -13.02 -10.65 -7.78
N HIS A 5 -13.25 -9.39 -8.16
CA HIS A 5 -12.21 -8.50 -8.72
C HIS A 5 -11.11 -8.09 -7.72
N LEU A 6 -11.30 -8.36 -6.42
CA LEU A 6 -10.30 -8.16 -5.36
C LEU A 6 -9.70 -9.47 -4.86
N THR A 7 -10.19 -10.61 -5.36
CA THR A 7 -9.64 -11.91 -5.00
C THR A 7 -8.37 -12.13 -5.82
N LEU A 8 -7.23 -11.97 -5.15
CA LEU A 8 -5.93 -12.26 -5.74
C LEU A 8 -5.54 -13.72 -5.45
N PRO A 9 -4.89 -14.43 -6.38
CA PRO A 9 -4.44 -15.81 -6.19
C PRO A 9 -3.17 -15.88 -5.31
N TYR A 10 -3.12 -15.05 -4.27
CA TYR A 10 -1.97 -14.92 -3.38
C TYR A 10 -2.38 -15.26 -1.96
N ASP A 11 -1.49 -15.93 -1.25
CA ASP A 11 -1.62 -16.16 0.18
C ASP A 11 -1.00 -14.98 0.94
N TRP A 12 -1.84 -14.26 1.68
CA TRP A 12 -1.45 -13.11 2.50
C TRP A 12 -1.15 -13.48 3.96
N THR A 13 -1.21 -14.76 4.32
CA THR A 13 -0.89 -15.24 5.68
C THR A 13 0.61 -15.21 5.98
N HIS A 14 1.44 -14.94 4.97
CA HIS A 14 2.87 -14.80 5.12
C HIS A 14 3.24 -13.66 6.07
N HIS A 15 4.19 -13.92 6.97
CA HIS A 15 4.73 -12.90 7.85
C HIS A 15 5.70 -11.99 7.08
N LEU A 16 5.21 -10.88 6.54
CA LEU A 16 5.97 -9.89 5.76
C LEU A 16 6.83 -8.95 6.65
N ALA A 17 7.60 -9.51 7.59
CA ALA A 17 8.59 -8.74 8.34
C ALA A 17 10.00 -9.03 7.82
N ALA A 18 10.71 -7.98 7.42
CA ALA A 18 12.10 -8.05 7.02
C ALA A 18 13.00 -7.50 8.13
N ASP A 19 14.02 -8.27 8.53
CA ASP A 19 15.08 -7.76 9.39
C ASP A 19 16.02 -6.86 8.57
N THR A 20 16.16 -5.61 9.00
CA THR A 20 17.04 -4.62 8.36
C THR A 20 18.36 -4.40 9.12
N ASN A 21 18.61 -5.14 10.21
CA ASN A 21 19.80 -4.98 11.05
C ASN A 21 21.10 -5.07 10.25
N ARG A 22 21.18 -6.03 9.32
CA ARG A 22 22.40 -6.26 8.54
C ARG A 22 22.78 -5.07 7.66
N ILE A 23 21.83 -4.48 6.94
CA ILE A 23 22.13 -3.31 6.09
C ILE A 23 22.47 -2.07 6.92
N ARG A 24 21.85 -1.92 8.10
CA ARG A 24 22.14 -0.80 8.99
C ARG A 24 23.52 -0.91 9.62
N LYS A 25 23.97 -2.12 9.95
CA LYS A 25 25.30 -2.38 10.53
C LYS A 25 26.39 -2.38 9.47
N ASP A 26 26.22 -3.16 8.41
CA ASP A 26 27.27 -3.45 7.45
C ASP A 26 27.45 -2.30 6.44
N LEU A 27 26.35 -1.59 6.11
CA LEU A 27 26.35 -0.51 5.12
C LEU A 27 26.13 0.87 5.75
N ALA A 28 26.04 0.95 7.08
CA ALA A 28 25.67 2.18 7.80
C ALA A 28 24.36 2.80 7.26
N TYR A 29 23.43 1.97 6.77
CA TYR A 29 22.19 2.46 6.19
C TYR A 29 21.35 3.20 7.25
N GLN A 30 20.93 4.40 6.90
CA GLN A 30 20.02 5.22 7.69
C GLN A 30 19.12 6.04 6.76
N GLU A 31 17.92 6.30 7.22
CA GLU A 31 16.99 7.20 6.57
C GLU A 31 17.55 8.62 6.59
N THR A 32 17.73 9.21 5.41
CA THR A 32 18.27 10.58 5.27
C THR A 32 17.19 11.65 5.38
N VAL A 33 15.92 11.26 5.32
CA VAL A 33 14.76 12.14 5.38
C VAL A 33 13.79 11.60 6.44
N PRO A 34 13.29 12.45 7.36
CA PRO A 34 12.26 12.04 8.32
C PRO A 34 11.02 11.51 7.61
N VAL A 35 10.36 10.52 8.20
CA VAL A 35 9.19 9.84 7.61
C VAL A 35 8.09 10.83 7.19
N GLU A 36 7.78 11.80 8.05
CA GLU A 36 6.77 12.82 7.76
C GLU A 36 7.11 13.63 6.49
N GLU A 37 8.36 14.06 6.36
CA GLU A 37 8.81 14.83 5.20
C GLU A 37 8.88 13.96 3.94
N ALA A 38 9.28 12.69 4.06
CA ALA A 38 9.28 11.74 2.95
C ALA A 38 7.85 11.56 2.41
N LEU A 39 6.88 11.31 3.30
CA LEU A 39 5.46 11.20 2.93
C LEU A 39 4.93 12.47 2.28
N ARG A 40 5.22 13.64 2.86
CA ARG A 40 4.78 14.93 2.32
C ARG A 40 5.31 15.17 0.90
N ARG A 41 6.59 14.88 0.65
CA ARG A 41 7.22 15.01 -0.68
C ARG A 41 6.61 14.04 -1.68
N THR A 42 6.42 12.78 -1.30
CA THR A 42 5.83 11.76 -2.17
C THR A 42 4.42 12.16 -2.57
N VAL A 43 3.56 12.56 -1.63
CA VAL A 43 2.18 12.99 -1.92
C VAL A 43 2.16 14.20 -2.86
N ALA A 44 3.03 15.19 -2.64
CA ALA A 44 3.12 16.35 -3.53
C ALA A 44 3.52 15.95 -4.96
N TRP A 45 4.48 15.01 -5.08
CA TRP A 45 4.92 14.51 -6.38
C TRP A 45 3.82 13.73 -7.11
N GLU A 46 3.16 12.79 -6.43
CA GLU A 46 2.08 11.96 -7.00
C GLU A 46 0.91 12.82 -7.50
N ARG A 47 0.54 13.87 -6.75
CA ARG A 47 -0.51 14.83 -7.16
C ARG A 47 -0.13 15.62 -8.40
N ALA A 48 1.15 15.96 -8.56
CA ALA A 48 1.64 16.67 -9.74
C ALA A 48 1.81 15.74 -10.95
N HIS A 49 1.93 14.42 -10.73
CA HIS A 49 2.20 13.43 -11.77
C HIS A 49 1.21 12.25 -11.72
N PRO A 50 -0.10 12.51 -11.82
CA PRO A 50 -1.07 11.43 -11.79
C PRO A 50 -0.86 10.46 -12.98
N PRO A 51 -1.21 9.17 -12.82
CA PRO A 51 -1.22 8.24 -13.93
C PRO A 51 -2.07 8.76 -15.09
N LYS A 52 -1.54 8.68 -16.32
CA LYS A 52 -2.23 9.19 -17.51
C LYS A 52 -3.50 8.42 -17.85
N GLN A 53 -3.57 7.16 -17.44
CA GLN A 53 -4.69 6.28 -17.66
C GLN A 53 -5.05 5.62 -16.34
N ILE A 54 -6.31 5.74 -15.97
CA ILE A 54 -6.89 5.12 -14.80
C ILE A 54 -8.01 4.24 -15.31
N ASP A 55 -7.90 2.93 -15.07
CA ASP A 55 -8.96 1.99 -15.39
C ASP A 55 -10.03 2.05 -14.29
N SER A 56 -11.06 2.85 -14.54
CA SER A 56 -12.16 3.05 -13.59
C SER A 56 -12.96 1.79 -13.31
N SER A 57 -12.92 0.79 -14.23
CA SER A 57 -13.67 -0.47 -14.07
C SER A 57 -13.15 -1.34 -12.93
N ARG A 58 -11.94 -1.04 -12.44
CA ARG A 58 -11.31 -1.74 -11.30
C ARG A 58 -11.84 -1.30 -9.94
N PHE A 59 -12.62 -0.23 -9.86
CA PHE A 59 -13.08 0.34 -8.59
C PHE A 59 -14.60 0.15 -8.44
N ASP A 60 -15.00 -0.84 -7.65
CA ASP A 60 -16.39 -1.03 -7.22
C ASP A 60 -16.50 -0.76 -5.70
N TYR A 61 -16.48 0.52 -5.37
CA TYR A 61 -16.52 0.98 -3.97
C TYR A 61 -17.77 0.52 -3.22
N ALA A 62 -18.91 0.36 -3.90
CA ALA A 62 -20.14 -0.11 -3.25
C ALA A 62 -19.99 -1.57 -2.80
N ALA A 63 -19.40 -2.43 -3.64
CA ALA A 63 -19.10 -3.80 -3.27
C ALA A 63 -18.06 -3.86 -2.13
N GLU A 64 -16.99 -3.06 -2.22
CA GLU A 64 -15.94 -2.94 -1.20
C GLU A 64 -16.49 -2.53 0.17
N ASP A 65 -17.27 -1.44 0.22
CA ASP A 65 -17.86 -0.91 1.45
C ASP A 65 -18.80 -1.93 2.10
N SER A 66 -19.55 -2.68 1.30
CA SER A 66 -20.47 -3.72 1.80
C SER A 66 -19.75 -4.86 2.53
N VAL A 67 -18.52 -5.17 2.14
CA VAL A 67 -17.69 -6.20 2.77
C VAL A 67 -17.00 -5.64 4.01
N TYR A 68 -16.51 -4.41 3.95
CA TYR A 68 -15.91 -3.73 5.11
C TYR A 68 -16.91 -3.64 6.28
N ALA A 69 -18.15 -3.19 6.02
CA ALA A 69 -19.18 -3.07 7.04
C ALA A 69 -19.53 -4.42 7.72
N LYS A 70 -19.45 -5.54 6.99
CA LYS A 70 -19.72 -6.88 7.53
C LYS A 70 -18.58 -7.43 8.40
N ASN A 71 -17.35 -7.01 8.15
CA ASN A 71 -16.17 -7.46 8.90
C ASN A 71 -15.83 -6.54 10.10
N ALA A 72 -16.43 -5.36 10.16
CA ALA A 72 -16.28 -4.40 11.26
C ALA A 72 -17.30 -4.61 12.40
N ALA A 73 -18.24 -5.55 12.25
CA ALA A 73 -19.25 -5.95 13.24
C ALA A 73 -18.86 -7.28 13.90
#